data_AF-A0A2A2ZKG9-F1
#
_entry.id   AF-A0A2A2ZKG9-F1
#
_cell.length_a   1.000
_cell.length_b   1.000
_cell.length_c   1.000
_cell.angle_alpha   90.00
_cell.angle_beta   90.00
_cell.angle_gamma   90.00
#
_symmetry.space_group_name_H-M   'P 1'
#
loop_
_entity.id
_entity.type
_entity.pdbx_description
1 polymer ?
#
loop_
_entity_poly.entity_id
_entity_poly.type
_entity_poly.pdbx_seq_one_letter_code
_entity_poly.pdbx_strand_id
1 'polypeptide(L)'
;MTPSSFPRSRASNKPRAIQELLTSPGCPNAALARRLLVDCLSEVGFAERVVERVGAYPSPTVLVDGVDVMTPGAPLIANACRLDLPTRERVLAALNDARRR
;
A
#
# COMPACT_ATOMS: atom_id res chain seq x y z
N MET A 1 8.78 -28.20 -38.64
CA MET A 1 7.84 -28.03 -37.51
C MET A 1 8.65 -27.76 -36.26
N THR A 2 8.75 -26.48 -35.85
CA THR A 2 9.44 -26.06 -34.63
C THR A 2 8.47 -26.13 -33.45
N PRO A 3 8.86 -26.66 -32.29
CA PRO A 3 8.04 -26.56 -31.10
C PRO A 3 8.19 -25.17 -30.50
N SER A 4 7.13 -24.36 -30.58
CA SER A 4 6.98 -23.11 -29.85
C SER A 4 7.03 -23.38 -28.35
N SER A 5 8.19 -23.11 -27.76
CA SER A 5 8.37 -23.09 -26.31
C SER A 5 7.69 -21.85 -25.74
N PHE A 6 6.48 -22.02 -25.22
CA PHE A 6 5.89 -21.05 -24.30
C PHE A 6 6.79 -20.94 -23.06
N PRO A 7 7.21 -19.73 -22.63
CA PRO A 7 7.97 -19.61 -21.41
C PRO A 7 7.08 -20.04 -20.24
N ARG A 8 7.59 -20.97 -19.44
CA ARG A 8 6.97 -21.42 -18.19
C ARG A 8 6.67 -20.18 -17.36
N SER A 9 5.39 -19.90 -17.13
CA SER A 9 4.94 -18.90 -16.18
C SER A 9 5.47 -19.34 -14.82
N ARG A 10 6.61 -18.77 -14.39
CA ARG A 10 7.08 -18.90 -13.02
C ARG A 10 5.95 -18.34 -12.19
N ALA A 11 5.33 -19.18 -11.37
CA ALA A 11 4.48 -18.73 -10.27
C ALA A 11 5.24 -17.60 -9.60
N SER A 12 4.81 -16.38 -9.89
CA SER A 12 5.58 -15.20 -9.54
C SER A 12 5.51 -15.17 -8.03
N ASN A 13 6.61 -15.47 -7.36
CA ASN A 13 6.71 -15.40 -5.90
C ASN A 13 6.66 -13.91 -5.53
N LYS A 14 5.50 -13.30 -5.75
CA LYS A 14 5.25 -11.89 -5.46
C LYS A 14 5.25 -11.79 -3.95
N PRO A 15 5.99 -10.81 -3.39
CA PRO A 15 5.98 -10.57 -1.96
C PRO A 15 4.52 -10.39 -1.49
N ARG A 16 4.15 -11.06 -0.40
CA ARG A 16 2.80 -11.05 0.17
C ARG A 16 2.74 -10.12 1.38
N ALA A 17 3.09 -8.86 1.20
CA ALA A 17 2.79 -7.86 2.22
C ALA A 17 1.29 -7.53 2.14
N ILE A 18 0.65 -7.32 3.28
CA ILE A 18 -0.73 -6.83 3.35
C ILE A 18 -0.68 -5.30 3.25
N GLN A 19 -1.42 -4.69 2.32
CA GLN A 19 -1.54 -3.23 2.27
C GLN A 19 -2.90 -2.82 2.82
N GLU A 20 -2.92 -1.87 3.73
CA GLU A 20 -4.18 -1.33 4.26
C GLU A 20 -4.23 0.18 4.05
N LEU A 21 -5.42 0.68 3.75
CA LEU A 21 -5.69 2.12 3.65
C LEU A 21 -6.76 2.45 4.68
N LEU A 22 -6.36 3.13 5.75
CA LEU A 22 -7.28 3.62 6.78
C LEU A 22 -7.70 5.04 6.45
N THR A 23 -9.01 5.26 6.40
CA THR A 23 -9.58 6.58 6.10
C THR A 23 -10.69 6.93 7.09
N SER A 24 -10.91 8.22 7.27
CA SER A 24 -12.06 8.74 8.01
C SER A 24 -13.22 9.03 7.05
N PRO A 25 -14.48 8.93 7.52
CA PRO A 25 -15.63 9.31 6.72
C PRO A 25 -15.50 10.74 6.19
N GLY A 26 -15.67 10.92 4.88
CA GLY A 26 -15.62 12.23 4.23
C GLY A 26 -14.22 12.81 4.02
N CYS A 27 -13.14 12.05 4.22
CA CYS A 27 -11.79 12.55 3.95
C CYS A 27 -11.60 12.85 2.45
N PRO A 28 -11.28 14.10 2.06
CA PRO A 28 -11.10 14.47 0.66
C PRO A 28 -9.87 13.79 0.02
N ASN A 29 -8.89 13.42 0.85
CA ASN A 29 -7.62 12.86 0.39
C ASN A 29 -7.65 11.32 0.25
N ALA A 30 -8.75 10.66 0.63
CA ALA A 30 -8.88 9.21 0.58
C ALA A 30 -8.67 8.64 -0.83
N ALA A 31 -9.35 9.24 -1.83
CA ALA A 31 -9.25 8.79 -3.22
C ALA A 31 -7.85 8.99 -3.81
N LEU A 32 -7.19 10.10 -3.46
CA LEU A 32 -5.81 10.37 -3.90
C LEU A 32 -4.82 9.39 -3.28
N ALA A 33 -4.93 9.12 -1.98
CA ALA A 33 -4.07 8.17 -1.29
C ALA A 33 -4.27 6.74 -1.82
N ARG A 34 -5.51 6.33 -2.09
CA ARG A 34 -5.82 5.05 -2.73
C ARG A 34 -5.15 4.90 -4.08
N ARG A 35 -5.27 5.93 -4.94
CA ARG A 35 -4.67 5.90 -6.29
C ARG A 35 -3.15 5.81 -6.22
N LEU A 36 -2.53 6.62 -5.37
CA LEU A 36 -1.10 6.59 -5.13
C LEU A 36 -0.62 5.22 -4.67
N LEU A 37 -1.34 4.58 -3.75
CA LEU A 37 -1.01 3.24 -3.27
C LEU A 37 -1.10 2.19 -4.39
N VAL A 38 -2.16 2.21 -5.19
CA VAL A 38 -2.33 1.29 -6.33
C VAL A 38 -1.24 1.48 -7.38
N ASP A 39 -0.87 2.73 -7.69
CA ASP A 39 0.18 3.04 -8.65
C ASP A 39 1.54 2.50 -8.16
N CYS A 40 1.86 2.70 -6.87
CA CYS A 40 3.10 2.19 -6.27
C CYS A 40 3.13 0.65 -6.22
N LEU A 41 2.00 -0.01 -5.93
CA LEU A 41 1.92 -1.47 -5.90
C LEU A 41 2.13 -2.09 -7.28
N SER A 42 1.57 -1.47 -8.31
CA SER A 42 1.75 -1.87 -9.70
C SER A 42 3.21 -1.80 -10.12
N GLU A 43 3.92 -0.75 -9.70
CA GLU A 43 5.35 -0.55 -9.98
C GLU A 43 6.25 -1.56 -9.28
N VAL A 44 5.97 -1.88 -8.01
CA VAL A 44 6.80 -2.83 -7.22
C VAL A 44 6.41 -4.29 -7.49
N GLY A 45 5.28 -4.53 -8.16
CA GLY A 45 4.83 -5.86 -8.58
C GLY A 45 4.13 -6.67 -7.46
N PHE A 46 3.59 -6.01 -6.44
CA PHE A 46 2.78 -6.66 -5.41
C PHE A 46 1.44 -7.15 -5.99
N ALA A 47 0.92 -8.26 -5.46
CA ALA A 47 -0.39 -8.80 -5.85
C ALA A 47 -1.52 -8.10 -5.05
N GLU A 48 -1.76 -6.83 -5.40
CA GLU A 48 -3.05 -6.11 -5.43
C GLU A 48 -4.00 -6.07 -4.23
N ARG A 49 -3.75 -6.70 -3.08
CA ARG A 49 -4.73 -6.67 -1.98
C ARG A 49 -4.54 -5.46 -1.07
N VAL A 50 -5.04 -4.30 -1.53
CA VAL A 50 -5.31 -3.15 -0.65
C VAL A 50 -6.60 -3.40 0.11
N VAL A 51 -6.52 -3.45 1.44
CA VAL A 51 -7.67 -3.53 2.34
C VAL A 51 -8.02 -2.13 2.81
N GLU A 52 -9.14 -1.61 2.33
CA GLU A 52 -9.64 -0.31 2.77
C GLU A 52 -10.45 -0.45 4.06
N ARG A 53 -10.15 0.38 5.06
CA ARG A 53 -10.91 0.46 6.31
C ARG A 53 -11.33 1.90 6.53
N VAL A 54 -12.62 2.10 6.78
CA VAL A 54 -13.18 3.40 7.12
C VAL A 54 -13.51 3.41 8.61
N GLY A 55 -13.06 4.42 9.34
CA GLY A 55 -13.28 4.51 10.77
C GLY A 55 -12.60 5.71 11.42
N ALA A 56 -12.42 5.60 12.73
CA ALA A 56 -11.80 6.62 13.56
C ALA A 56 -10.26 6.60 13.44
N TYR A 57 -9.75 7.01 12.27
CA TYR A 57 -8.33 6.95 11.94
C TYR A 57 -7.78 8.32 11.51
N PRO A 58 -6.47 8.58 11.73
CA PRO A 58 -5.78 9.68 11.09
C PRO A 58 -5.81 9.47 9.56
N SER A 59 -6.62 10.25 8.85
CA SER A 59 -6.90 10.00 7.44
C SER A 59 -6.09 10.89 6.52
N PRO A 60 -5.48 10.38 5.43
CA PRO A 60 -5.36 8.97 5.05
C PRO A 60 -4.11 8.30 5.67
N THR A 61 -4.24 7.09 6.18
CA THR A 61 -3.11 6.27 6.66
C THR A 61 -2.90 5.08 5.75
N VAL A 62 -1.65 4.88 5.32
CA VAL A 62 -1.24 3.72 4.52
C VAL A 62 -0.43 2.79 5.41
N LEU A 63 -0.90 1.56 5.57
CA LEU A 63 -0.17 0.50 6.25
C LEU A 63 0.44 -0.46 5.24
N VAL A 64 1.69 -0.82 5.46
CA VAL A 64 2.35 -1.93 4.77
C VAL A 64 2.73 -2.95 5.84
N ASP A 65 2.12 -4.13 5.77
CA ASP A 65 2.29 -5.20 6.75
C ASP A 65 1.99 -4.76 8.19
N GLY A 66 0.93 -3.95 8.35
CA GLY A 66 0.53 -3.36 9.63
C GLY A 66 1.40 -2.19 10.12
N VAL A 67 2.44 -1.81 9.37
CA VAL A 67 3.31 -0.67 9.72
C VAL A 67 2.86 0.59 8.97
N ASP A 68 2.60 1.67 9.70
CA ASP A 68 2.31 2.97 9.07
C ASP A 68 3.55 3.51 8.35
N VAL A 69 3.34 3.86 7.08
CA VAL A 69 4.37 4.42 6.20
C VAL A 69 4.87 5.77 6.70
N MET A 70 4.00 6.57 7.32
CA MET A 70 4.34 7.92 7.75
C MET A 70 4.94 7.96 9.16
N THR A 71 4.40 7.16 10.08
CA THR A 71 4.81 7.08 11.48
C THR A 71 4.93 5.62 11.95
N PRO A 72 6.02 4.92 11.57
CA PRO A 72 6.24 3.53 11.94
C PRO A 72 6.24 3.35 13.46
N GLY A 73 5.36 2.49 13.98
CA GLY A 73 5.26 2.17 15.42
C GLY A 73 4.46 3.18 16.26
N ALA A 74 3.88 4.22 15.64
CA ALA A 74 3.00 5.16 16.35
C ALA A 74 1.56 4.61 16.47
N PRO A 75 0.87 4.89 17.59
CA PRO A 75 -0.53 4.52 17.74
C PRO A 75 -1.43 5.35 16.79
N LEU A 76 -2.28 4.66 16.03
CA LEU A 76 -3.19 5.26 15.05
C LEU A 76 -4.50 5.71 15.71
N ILE A 77 -4.40 6.58 16.72
CA ILE A 77 -5.55 7.03 17.52
C ILE A 77 -5.80 8.51 17.22
N ALA A 78 -6.59 8.80 16.19
CA ALA A 78 -7.02 10.16 15.87
C ALA A 78 -8.27 10.16 14.99
N ASN A 79 -9.16 11.14 15.19
CA ASN A 79 -10.34 11.39 14.36
C ASN A 79 -10.15 12.64 13.49
N ALA A 80 -9.01 12.74 12.81
CA ALA A 80 -8.65 13.93 12.06
C ALA A 80 -8.01 13.60 10.72
N CYS A 81 -8.17 14.50 9.75
CA CYS A 81 -7.36 14.45 8.54
C CYS A 81 -5.93 14.83 8.89
N ARG A 82 -4.97 13.98 8.54
CA ARG A 82 -3.55 14.31 8.67
C ARG A 82 -3.19 15.32 7.59
N LEU A 83 -2.39 16.32 7.96
CA LEU A 83 -1.87 17.33 7.02
C LEU A 83 -0.65 16.78 6.27
N ASP A 84 0.11 15.90 6.91
CA ASP A 84 1.21 15.14 6.34
C ASP A 84 0.67 13.98 5.48
N LEU A 85 0.37 14.26 4.21
CA LEU A 85 -0.12 13.24 3.30
C LEU A 85 0.99 12.25 2.91
N PRO A 86 0.65 10.96 2.69
CA PRO A 86 1.59 9.97 2.18
C PRO A 86 2.08 10.36 0.79
N THR A 87 3.41 10.37 0.61
CA THR A 87 4.04 10.62 -0.70
C THR A 87 4.45 9.33 -1.38
N ARG A 88 4.62 9.40 -2.70
CA ARG A 88 5.01 8.25 -3.53
C ARG A 88 6.33 7.64 -3.05
N GLU A 89 7.32 8.49 -2.74
CA GLU A 89 8.66 8.06 -2.31
C GLU A 89 8.60 7.26 -1.02
N ARG A 90 7.80 7.70 -0.04
CA ARG A 90 7.65 6.99 1.24
C ARG A 90 6.94 5.66 1.08
N VAL A 91 5.87 5.61 0.28
CA VAL A 91 5.15 4.36 0.01
C VAL A 91 6.06 3.37 -0.71
N LEU A 92 6.81 3.80 -1.73
CA LEU A 92 7.77 2.94 -2.41
C LEU A 92 8.91 2.47 -1.49
N ALA A 93 9.41 3.32 -0.60
CA ALA A 93 10.42 2.93 0.37
C ALA A 93 9.90 1.83 1.31
N ALA A 94 8.68 2.00 1.85
CA ALA A 94 8.05 1.00 2.71
C ALA A 94 7.75 -0.32 1.99
N LEU A 95 7.25 -0.26 0.75
CA LEU A 95 7.01 -1.45 -0.08
C LEU A 95 8.31 -2.18 -0.41
N ASN A 96 9.39 -1.46 -0.71
CA ASN A 96 10.70 -2.06 -0.94
C ASN A 96 11.29 -2.66 0.33
N ASP A 97 11.05 -2.06 1.50
CA ASP A 97 11.47 -2.64 2.77
C ASP A 97 10.71 -3.95 3.06
N ALA A 98 9.39 -3.93 2.92
CA ALA A 98 8.55 -5.11 3.09
C ALA A 98 8.89 -6.24 2.11
N ARG A 99 9.41 -5.92 0.92
CA ARG A 99 9.88 -6.90 -0.06
C ARG A 99 11.21 -7.58 0.32
N ARG A 100 12.01 -6.94 1.17
CA ARG A 100 13.30 -7.49 1.64
C ARG A 100 13.18 -8.33 2.91
N ARG A 101 12.03 -8.27 3.57
CA ARG A 101 11.70 -9.10 4.73
C ARG A 101 11.20 -10.47 4.27
#